data_AF-A0A4P2Q745-F1
#
_entry.id   AF-A0A4P2Q745-F1
#
_cell.length_a   1.000
_cell.length_b   1.000
_cell.length_c   1.000
_cell.angle_alpha   90.00
_cell.angle_beta   90.00
_cell.angle_gamma   90.00
#
_symmetry.space_group_name_H-M   'P 1'
#
loop_
_entity.id
_entity.type
_entity.pdbx_description
1 polymer ?
#
loop_
_entity_poly.entity_id
_entity_poly.type
_entity_poly.pdbx_seq_one_letter_code
_entity_poly.pdbx_strand_id
1 'polypeptide(L)'
;MSLGTRKSIERAARATTEAAGAQQRVSAALGALIAAITAARDRHEATAAALAARGDEIRGRAEQLGALFQRFAALGEEGRRINQLVQDTAARQREAAAPEQIAAVVAALDEVEGRMARLADEARALAQAASAAGIVDLAEQADGMRQQVTAMRNKVGLLRKGMAARLGTTGPGGGAPG
;
A
#
# COMPACT_ATOMS: atom_id res chain seq x y z
N MET A 1 39.31 28.37 67.10
CA MET A 1 38.86 29.65 67.69
C MET A 1 38.33 29.35 69.08
N SER A 2 38.89 29.93 70.15
CA SER A 2 38.38 29.67 71.50
C SER A 2 37.11 30.49 71.75
N LEU A 3 36.07 29.84 72.28
CA LEU A 3 34.80 30.44 72.70
C LEU A 3 34.94 31.10 74.08
N GLY A 4 36.03 31.84 74.30
CA GLY A 4 36.38 32.40 75.61
C GLY A 4 35.80 33.78 75.90
N THR A 5 35.13 34.42 74.92
CA THR A 5 34.58 35.78 75.08
C THR A 5 33.17 35.85 74.54
N ARG A 6 32.33 36.70 75.13
CA ARG A 6 30.94 36.94 74.65
C ARG A 6 30.88 37.26 73.15
N LYS A 7 31.80 38.10 72.67
CA LYS A 7 31.89 38.48 71.26
C LYS A 7 32.26 37.30 70.34
N SER A 8 33.15 36.41 70.77
CA SER A 8 33.49 35.21 69.98
C SER A 8 32.35 34.19 69.95
N ILE A 9 31.56 34.10 71.03
CA ILE A 9 30.34 33.29 71.09
C ILE A 9 29.25 33.85 70.17
N GLU A 10 28.96 35.16 70.23
CA GLU A 10 27.96 35.82 69.37
C GLU A 10 28.31 35.68 67.88
N ARG A 11 29.59 35.81 67.52
CA ARG A 11 30.07 35.60 66.15
C ARG A 11 29.93 34.14 65.70
N ALA A 12 30.25 33.19 66.57
CA ALA A 12 30.09 31.77 66.28
C ALA A 12 28.60 31.41 66.09
N ALA A 13 27.72 31.90 66.96
CA ALA A 13 26.27 31.67 66.85
C ALA A 13 25.70 32.22 65.53
N ARG A 14 26.12 33.43 65.12
CA ARG A 14 25.73 34.01 63.83
C ARG A 14 26.23 33.18 62.65
N ALA A 15 27.51 32.80 62.65
CA ALA A 15 28.08 31.98 61.58
C ALA A 15 27.39 30.60 61.48
N THR A 16 27.08 29.97 62.61
CA THR A 16 26.33 28.70 62.63
C THR A 16 24.91 28.87 62.10
N THR A 17 24.24 29.97 62.42
CA THR A 17 22.89 30.28 61.90
C THR A 17 22.92 30.50 60.39
N GLU A 18 23.90 31.26 59.89
CA GLU A 18 24.08 31.48 58.45
C GLU A 18 24.41 30.17 57.71
N ALA A 19 25.25 29.32 58.30
CA ALA A 19 25.57 28.00 57.78
C ALA A 19 24.35 27.06 57.75
N ALA A 20 23.53 27.04 58.80
CA ALA A 20 22.29 26.27 58.84
C ALA A 20 21.31 26.73 57.74
N GLY A 21 21.15 28.05 57.57
CA GLY A 21 20.33 28.61 56.49
C GLY A 21 20.87 28.27 55.09
N ALA A 22 22.19 28.28 54.90
CA ALA A 22 22.81 27.86 53.65
C ALA A 22 22.57 26.37 53.36
N GLN A 23 22.72 25.50 54.36
CA GLN A 23 22.47 24.07 54.23
C GLN A 23 21.02 23.76 53.86
N GLN A 24 20.07 24.53 54.41
CA GLN A 24 18.65 24.38 54.11
C GLN A 24 18.34 24.78 52.66
N ARG A 25 18.96 25.85 52.14
CA ARG A 25 18.86 26.22 50.72
C ARG A 25 19.46 25.17 49.79
N VAL A 26 20.62 24.62 50.13
CA VAL A 26 21.25 23.54 49.35
C VAL A 26 20.35 22.30 49.32
N SER A 27 19.78 21.91 50.47
CA SER A 27 18.88 20.76 50.57
C SER A 27 17.63 20.96 49.70
N ALA A 28 17.04 22.15 49.71
CA ALA A 28 15.90 22.48 48.86
C ALA A 28 16.26 22.45 47.37
N ALA A 29 17.41 23.02 46.98
CA ALA A 29 17.88 23.01 45.60
C ALA A 29 18.17 21.58 45.09
N LEU A 30 18.75 20.72 45.94
CA LEU A 30 18.98 19.31 45.61
C LEU A 30 17.66 18.56 45.42
N GLY A 31 16.69 18.78 46.30
CA GLY A 31 15.34 18.21 46.15
C GLY A 31 14.66 18.63 44.85
N ALA A 32 14.74 19.91 44.49
CA ALA A 32 14.21 20.43 43.24
C ALA A 32 14.91 19.81 42.02
N LEU A 33 16.23 19.63 42.07
CA LEU A 33 16.99 18.99 41.00
C LEU A 33 16.58 17.52 40.81
N ILE A 34 16.45 16.75 41.89
CA ILE A 34 16.00 15.35 41.84
C ILE A 34 14.59 15.25 41.24
N ALA A 35 13.68 16.12 41.64
CA ALA A 35 12.34 16.17 41.09
C ALA A 35 12.35 16.50 39.58
N ALA A 36 13.19 17.46 39.16
CA ALA A 36 13.34 17.82 37.76
C ALA A 36 13.92 16.66 36.91
N ILE A 37 14.92 15.94 37.45
CA ILE A 37 15.51 14.76 36.79
C ILE A 37 14.47 13.66 36.64
N THR A 38 13.70 13.38 37.70
CA THR A 38 12.64 12.36 37.68
C THR A 38 11.59 12.70 36.63
N ALA A 39 11.10 13.94 36.62
CA ALA A 39 10.13 14.39 35.63
C ALA A 39 10.69 14.36 34.20
N ALA A 40 11.99 14.64 34.01
CA ALA A 40 12.63 14.52 32.69
C ALA A 40 12.74 13.06 32.24
N ARG A 41 13.07 12.14 33.16
CA ARG A 41 13.09 10.71 32.90
C ARG A 41 11.71 10.19 32.49
N ASP A 42 10.66 10.52 33.24
CA ASP A 42 9.30 10.08 32.95
C ASP A 42 8.84 10.56 31.55
N ARG A 43 9.13 11.82 31.21
CA ARG A 43 8.86 12.35 29.86
C ARG A 43 9.64 11.63 28.78
N HIS A 44 10.90 11.30 29.02
CA HIS A 44 11.73 10.57 28.07
C HIS A 44 11.18 9.15 27.84
N GLU A 45 10.85 8.43 28.90
CA GLU A 45 10.23 7.09 28.82
C GLU A 45 8.90 7.14 28.05
N ALA A 46 8.03 8.11 28.35
CA ALA A 46 6.77 8.29 27.63
C ALA A 46 6.98 8.62 26.14
N THR A 47 7.97 9.46 25.82
CA THR A 47 8.29 9.83 24.43
C THR A 47 8.87 8.65 23.66
N ALA A 48 9.76 7.88 24.28
CA ALA A 48 10.34 6.68 23.69
C ALA A 48 9.26 5.63 23.39
N ALA A 49 8.33 5.42 24.31
CA ALA A 49 7.18 4.52 24.10
C ALA A 49 6.27 4.99 22.95
N ALA A 50 5.96 6.30 22.90
CA ALA A 50 5.17 6.87 21.81
C ALA A 50 5.87 6.74 20.45
N LEU A 51 7.18 6.94 20.41
CA LEU A 51 7.98 6.80 19.19
C LEU A 51 8.00 5.34 18.71
N ALA A 52 8.20 4.38 19.61
CA ALA A 52 8.16 2.96 19.28
C ALA A 52 6.79 2.55 18.70
N ALA A 53 5.70 2.95 19.35
CA ALA A 53 4.35 2.68 18.88
C ALA A 53 4.07 3.25 17.49
N ARG A 54 4.56 4.48 17.20
CA ARG A 54 4.46 5.07 15.87
C ARG A 54 5.34 4.37 14.84
N GLY A 55 6.52 3.90 15.24
CA GLY A 55 7.38 3.10 14.39
C GLY A 55 6.70 1.81 13.93
N ASP A 56 5.99 1.13 14.83
CA ASP A 56 5.27 -0.10 14.50
C ASP A 56 4.05 0.16 13.61
N GLU A 57 3.31 1.25 13.84
CA GLU A 57 2.24 1.67 12.93
C GLU A 57 2.75 1.96 11.52
N ILE A 58 3.84 2.72 11.40
CA ILE A 58 4.46 3.04 10.11
C ILE A 58 4.89 1.77 9.38
N ARG A 59 5.50 0.82 10.11
CA ARG A 59 5.93 -0.46 9.54
C ARG A 59 4.74 -1.25 9.00
N GLY A 60 3.68 -1.41 9.79
CA GLY A 60 2.47 -2.10 9.36
C GLY A 60 1.81 -1.45 8.12
N ARG A 61 1.77 -0.11 8.09
CA ARG A 61 1.29 0.64 6.92
C ARG A 61 2.18 0.41 5.68
N ALA A 62 3.49 0.40 5.85
CA ALA A 62 4.44 0.17 4.75
C ALA A 62 4.32 -1.26 4.19
N GLU A 63 4.15 -2.26 5.04
CA GLU A 63 3.92 -3.65 4.63
C GLU A 63 2.60 -3.80 3.85
N GLN A 64 1.52 -3.20 4.34
CA GLN A 64 0.24 -3.19 3.66
C GLN A 64 0.33 -2.53 2.28
N LEU A 65 0.99 -1.37 2.20
CA LEU A 65 1.22 -0.64 0.95
C LEU A 65 2.06 -1.48 -0.04
N GLY A 66 3.14 -2.10 0.43
CA GLY A 66 4.02 -2.94 -0.37
C GLY A 66 3.27 -4.13 -0.97
N ALA A 67 2.43 -4.81 -0.19
CA ALA A 67 1.63 -5.93 -0.68
C ALA A 67 0.62 -5.52 -1.78
N LEU A 68 0.02 -4.34 -1.66
CA LEU A 68 -0.91 -3.82 -2.67
C LEU A 68 -0.19 -3.44 -3.97
N PHE A 69 0.99 -2.81 -3.88
CA PHE A 69 1.79 -2.50 -5.08
C PHE A 69 2.33 -3.75 -5.77
N GLN A 70 2.72 -4.79 -5.01
CA GLN A 70 3.11 -6.08 -5.60
C GLN A 70 1.96 -6.70 -6.39
N ARG A 71 0.74 -6.66 -5.85
CA ARG A 71 -0.46 -7.12 -6.57
C ARG A 71 -0.70 -6.29 -7.83
N PHE A 72 -0.57 -4.96 -7.75
CA PHE A 72 -0.72 -4.10 -8.92
C PHE A 72 0.29 -4.40 -10.02
N ALA A 73 1.56 -4.61 -9.65
CA ALA A 73 2.61 -5.00 -10.59
C ALA A 73 2.29 -6.33 -11.28
N ALA A 74 1.79 -7.32 -10.53
CA ALA A 74 1.37 -8.60 -11.09
C ALA A 74 0.23 -8.46 -12.12
N LEU A 75 -0.75 -7.57 -11.86
CA LEU A 75 -1.80 -7.25 -12.84
C LEU A 75 -1.22 -6.60 -14.11
N GLY A 76 -0.23 -5.73 -13.96
CA GLY A 76 0.50 -5.15 -15.09
C GLY A 76 1.19 -6.20 -15.96
N GLU A 77 1.87 -7.18 -15.34
CA GLU A 77 2.48 -8.30 -16.08
C GLU A 77 1.44 -9.16 -16.80
N GLU A 78 0.32 -9.49 -16.14
CA GLU A 78 -0.76 -10.24 -16.78
C GLU A 78 -1.38 -9.45 -17.94
N GLY A 79 -1.54 -8.14 -17.78
CA GLY A 79 -1.94 -7.24 -18.87
C GLY A 79 -1.00 -7.31 -20.08
N ARG A 80 0.31 -7.35 -19.86
CA ARG A 80 1.30 -7.53 -20.96
C ARG A 80 1.16 -8.88 -21.64
N ARG A 81 0.99 -9.96 -20.88
CA ARG A 81 0.77 -11.31 -21.45
C ARG A 81 -0.51 -11.38 -22.27
N ILE A 82 -1.60 -10.80 -21.78
CA ILE A 82 -2.86 -10.71 -22.52
C ILE A 82 -2.67 -9.91 -23.81
N ASN A 83 -1.95 -8.78 -23.76
CA ASN A 83 -1.67 -7.99 -24.96
C ASN A 83 -0.87 -8.79 -26.00
N GLN A 84 0.11 -9.60 -25.58
CA GLN A 84 0.83 -10.49 -26.48
C GLN A 84 -0.12 -11.53 -27.11
N LEU A 85 -0.97 -12.17 -26.30
CA LEU A 85 -1.94 -13.16 -26.79
C LEU A 85 -2.93 -12.54 -27.79
N VAL A 86 -3.37 -11.30 -27.56
CA VAL A 86 -4.20 -10.54 -28.51
C VAL A 86 -3.48 -10.33 -29.84
N GLN A 87 -2.20 -9.94 -29.81
CA GLN A 87 -1.41 -9.72 -31.03
C GLN A 87 -1.21 -11.01 -31.81
N ASP A 88 -0.85 -12.11 -31.13
CA ASP A 88 -0.68 -13.43 -31.75
C ASP A 88 -2.00 -13.93 -32.37
N THR A 89 -3.12 -13.71 -31.67
CA THR A 89 -4.45 -14.06 -32.16
C THR A 89 -4.85 -13.21 -33.37
N ALA A 90 -4.53 -11.91 -33.36
CA ALA A 90 -4.78 -11.02 -34.49
C ALA A 90 -3.94 -11.37 -35.73
N ALA A 91 -2.71 -11.85 -35.55
CA ALA A 91 -1.89 -12.36 -36.66
C ALA A 91 -2.55 -13.59 -37.29
N ARG A 92 -2.93 -14.59 -36.48
CA ARG A 92 -3.66 -15.80 -36.95
C ARG A 92 -4.98 -15.45 -37.61
N GLN A 93 -5.70 -14.45 -37.12
CA GLN A 93 -6.95 -13.98 -37.71
C GLN A 93 -6.78 -13.52 -39.17
N ARG A 94 -5.68 -12.84 -39.49
CA ARG A 94 -5.44 -12.32 -40.85
C ARG A 94 -5.17 -13.42 -41.87
N GLU A 95 -4.59 -14.53 -41.41
CA GLU A 95 -4.21 -15.69 -42.25
C GLU A 95 -5.32 -16.74 -42.31
N ALA A 96 -6.30 -16.69 -41.42
CA ALA A 96 -7.38 -17.67 -41.33
C ALA A 96 -8.35 -17.56 -42.51
N ALA A 97 -8.26 -18.51 -43.43
CA ALA A 97 -9.15 -18.66 -44.58
C ALA A 97 -10.00 -19.94 -44.49
N ALA A 98 -9.45 -21.02 -43.94
CA ALA A 98 -10.15 -22.28 -43.79
C ALA A 98 -11.06 -22.31 -42.53
N PRO A 99 -12.19 -23.04 -42.55
CA PRO A 99 -13.09 -23.18 -41.40
C PRO A 99 -12.38 -23.59 -40.11
N GLU A 100 -11.40 -24.50 -40.18
CA GLU A 100 -10.63 -24.98 -39.03
C GLU A 100 -9.75 -23.87 -38.43
N GLN A 101 -9.16 -23.02 -39.29
CA GLN A 101 -8.36 -21.87 -38.86
C GLN A 101 -9.23 -20.80 -38.22
N ILE A 102 -10.42 -20.55 -38.79
CA ILE A 102 -11.41 -19.63 -38.22
C ILE A 102 -11.87 -20.13 -36.85
N ALA A 103 -12.16 -21.42 -36.70
CA ALA A 103 -12.54 -22.02 -35.43
C ALA A 103 -11.43 -21.89 -34.37
N ALA A 104 -10.16 -22.09 -34.75
CA ALA A 104 -9.02 -21.90 -33.86
C ALA A 104 -8.87 -20.43 -33.41
N VAL A 105 -9.11 -19.46 -34.28
CA VAL A 105 -9.10 -18.03 -33.93
C VAL A 105 -10.26 -17.69 -32.98
N VAL A 106 -11.46 -18.25 -33.19
CA VAL A 106 -12.60 -18.06 -32.29
C VAL A 106 -12.28 -18.57 -30.89
N ALA A 107 -11.67 -19.76 -30.77
CA ALA A 107 -11.25 -20.33 -29.49
C ALA A 107 -10.17 -19.47 -28.79
N ALA A 108 -9.19 -18.97 -29.55
CA ALA A 108 -8.16 -18.08 -29.02
C ALA A 108 -8.74 -16.75 -28.50
N LEU A 109 -9.71 -16.16 -29.23
CA LEU A 109 -10.41 -14.95 -28.78
C LEU A 109 -11.26 -15.20 -27.53
N ASP A 110 -11.84 -16.39 -27.38
CA ASP A 110 -12.58 -16.79 -26.17
C ASP A 110 -11.65 -16.89 -24.95
N GLU A 111 -10.46 -17.47 -25.13
CA GLU A 111 -9.42 -17.52 -24.08
C GLU A 111 -8.98 -16.11 -23.66
N VAL A 112 -8.71 -15.23 -24.63
CA VAL A 112 -8.37 -13.81 -24.37
C VAL A 112 -9.48 -13.13 -23.58
N GLU A 113 -10.75 -13.32 -23.99
CA GLU A 113 -11.91 -12.75 -23.32
C GLU A 113 -11.98 -13.20 -21.85
N GLY A 114 -11.78 -14.50 -21.60
CA GLY A 114 -11.74 -15.07 -20.25
C GLY A 114 -10.60 -14.54 -19.38
N ARG A 115 -9.39 -14.38 -19.94
CA ARG A 115 -8.27 -13.77 -19.22
C ARG A 115 -8.51 -12.30 -18.89
N MET A 116 -9.06 -11.52 -19.83
CA MET A 116 -9.43 -10.13 -19.58
C MET A 116 -10.53 -9.99 -18.52
N ALA A 117 -11.49 -10.91 -18.47
CA ALA A 117 -12.51 -10.93 -17.42
C ALA A 117 -11.87 -11.09 -16.04
N ARG A 118 -10.99 -12.09 -15.87
CA ARG A 118 -10.26 -12.31 -14.62
C ARG A 118 -9.40 -11.10 -14.21
N LEU A 119 -8.66 -10.54 -15.16
CA LEU A 119 -7.84 -9.34 -14.90
C LEU A 119 -8.69 -8.15 -14.44
N ALA A 120 -9.88 -7.96 -15.02
CA ALA A 120 -10.80 -6.89 -14.58
C ALA A 120 -11.36 -7.13 -13.17
N ASP A 121 -11.71 -8.37 -12.84
CA ASP A 121 -12.19 -8.72 -11.50
C ASP A 121 -11.09 -8.56 -10.44
N GLU A 122 -9.86 -8.95 -10.75
CA GLU A 122 -8.71 -8.76 -9.86
C GLU A 122 -8.36 -7.28 -9.68
N ALA A 123 -8.42 -6.49 -10.75
CA ALA A 123 -8.24 -5.04 -10.69
C ALA A 123 -9.32 -4.36 -9.82
N ARG A 124 -10.59 -4.83 -9.91
CA ARG A 124 -11.67 -4.38 -9.03
C ARG A 124 -11.39 -4.71 -7.56
N ALA A 125 -10.99 -5.94 -7.28
CA ALA A 125 -10.68 -6.38 -5.93
C ALA A 125 -9.49 -5.61 -5.34
N LEU A 126 -8.49 -5.27 -6.17
CA LEU A 126 -7.38 -4.43 -5.77
C LEU A 126 -7.83 -2.99 -5.47
N ALA A 127 -8.66 -2.39 -6.33
CA ALA A 127 -9.18 -1.04 -6.10
C ALA A 127 -9.97 -0.95 -4.78
N GLN A 128 -10.79 -1.96 -4.49
CA GLN A 128 -11.52 -2.06 -3.21
C GLN A 128 -10.58 -2.22 -2.02
N ALA A 129 -9.56 -3.06 -2.13
CA ALA A 129 -8.57 -3.26 -1.06
C ALA A 129 -7.75 -1.99 -0.80
N ALA A 130 -7.33 -1.28 -1.85
CA ALA A 130 -6.60 -0.03 -1.75
C ALA A 130 -7.47 1.08 -1.14
N SER A 131 -8.74 1.18 -1.55
CA SER A 131 -9.71 2.11 -0.96
C SER A 131 -9.94 1.83 0.53
N ALA A 132 -10.14 0.57 0.91
CA ALA A 132 -10.28 0.17 2.31
C ALA A 132 -9.02 0.46 3.15
N ALA A 133 -7.84 0.43 2.54
CA ALA A 133 -6.57 0.80 3.17
C ALA A 133 -6.30 2.32 3.21
N GLY A 134 -7.13 3.13 2.53
CA GLY A 134 -6.95 4.58 2.40
C GLY A 134 -5.89 5.00 1.38
N ILE A 135 -5.51 4.11 0.45
CA ILE A 135 -4.50 4.35 -0.59
C ILE A 135 -5.24 4.74 -1.88
N VAL A 136 -5.62 6.01 -1.95
CA VAL A 136 -6.56 6.54 -2.95
C VAL A 136 -6.00 6.48 -4.37
N ASP A 137 -4.74 6.88 -4.54
CA ASP A 137 -4.04 6.88 -5.82
C ASP A 137 -3.98 5.47 -6.46
N LEU A 138 -3.66 4.46 -5.66
CA LEU A 138 -3.65 3.08 -6.14
C LEU A 138 -5.05 2.56 -6.46
N ALA A 139 -6.05 2.96 -5.68
CA ALA A 139 -7.45 2.60 -5.94
C ALA A 139 -7.92 3.17 -7.29
N GLU A 140 -7.60 4.43 -7.58
CA GLU A 140 -7.93 5.09 -8.85
C GLU A 140 -7.20 4.43 -10.03
N GLN A 141 -5.91 4.13 -9.90
CA GLN A 141 -5.13 3.45 -10.94
C GLN A 141 -5.68 2.04 -11.24
N ALA A 142 -5.99 1.27 -10.20
CA ALA A 142 -6.56 -0.07 -10.37
C ALA A 142 -7.96 -0.04 -11.00
N ASP A 143 -8.80 0.93 -10.64
CA ASP A 143 -10.11 1.09 -11.29
C ASP A 143 -9.98 1.54 -12.74
N GLY A 144 -9.05 2.46 -13.05
CA GLY A 144 -8.74 2.87 -14.42
C GLY A 144 -8.33 1.67 -15.29
N MET A 145 -7.46 0.80 -14.77
CA MET A 145 -7.07 -0.44 -15.45
C MET A 145 -8.26 -1.38 -15.65
N ARG A 146 -9.12 -1.57 -14.63
CA ARG A 146 -10.35 -2.36 -14.76
C ARG A 146 -11.23 -1.86 -15.89
N GLN A 147 -11.45 -0.54 -15.96
CA GLN A 147 -12.28 0.08 -17.00
C GLN A 147 -11.67 -0.16 -18.40
N GLN A 148 -10.36 0.06 -18.55
CA GLN A 148 -9.65 -0.18 -19.81
C GLN A 148 -9.75 -1.64 -20.27
N VAL A 149 -9.48 -2.59 -19.36
CA VAL A 149 -9.54 -4.03 -19.66
C VAL A 149 -10.97 -4.44 -20.02
N THR A 150 -11.98 -3.93 -19.32
CA THR A 150 -13.39 -4.18 -19.64
C THR A 150 -13.75 -3.68 -21.04
N ALA A 151 -13.30 -2.49 -21.40
CA ALA A 151 -13.53 -1.93 -22.74
C ALA A 151 -12.83 -2.76 -23.83
N MET A 152 -11.59 -3.20 -23.58
CA MET A 152 -10.87 -4.10 -24.49
C MET A 152 -11.57 -5.45 -24.64
N ARG A 153 -12.05 -6.04 -23.54
CA ARG A 153 -12.80 -7.30 -23.53
C ARG A 153 -14.04 -7.22 -24.42
N ASN A 154 -14.79 -6.12 -24.32
CA ASN A 154 -15.97 -5.91 -25.16
C ASN A 154 -15.61 -5.87 -26.66
N LYS A 155 -14.48 -5.23 -27.02
CA LYS A 155 -13.99 -5.22 -28.41
C LYS A 155 -13.61 -6.62 -28.89
N VAL A 156 -12.90 -7.39 -28.07
CA VAL A 156 -12.53 -8.79 -28.36
C VAL A 156 -13.79 -9.66 -28.54
N GLY A 157 -14.80 -9.52 -27.68
CA GLY A 157 -16.06 -10.24 -27.79
C GLY A 157 -16.83 -9.93 -29.08
N LEU A 158 -16.80 -8.68 -29.55
CA LEU A 158 -17.38 -8.31 -30.85
C LEU A 158 -16.61 -8.97 -32.02
N LEU A 159 -15.28 -8.98 -31.98
CA LEU A 159 -14.45 -9.64 -32.99
C LEU A 159 -14.71 -11.15 -33.02
N ARG A 160 -14.83 -11.80 -31.85
CA ARG A 160 -15.14 -13.22 -31.72
C ARG A 160 -16.47 -13.57 -32.35
N LYS A 161 -17.52 -12.79 -32.07
CA LYS A 161 -18.85 -12.94 -32.71
C LYS A 161 -18.77 -12.81 -34.23
N GLY A 162 -18.01 -11.83 -34.73
CA GLY A 162 -17.80 -11.65 -36.17
C GLY A 162 -17.11 -12.84 -36.83
N MET A 163 -16.07 -13.40 -36.20
CA MET A 163 -15.38 -14.60 -36.70
C MET A 163 -16.26 -15.85 -36.65
N ALA A 164 -17.03 -16.03 -35.57
CA ALA A 164 -17.98 -17.13 -35.44
C ALA A 164 -19.09 -17.07 -36.51
N ALA A 165 -19.57 -15.87 -36.86
CA ALA A 165 -20.54 -15.71 -37.94
C ALA A 165 -19.97 -16.15 -39.31
N ARG A 166 -18.69 -15.86 -39.59
CA ARG A 166 -18.00 -16.33 -40.83
C ARG A 166 -17.92 -17.84 -40.93
N LEU A 167 -17.74 -18.53 -39.79
CA LEU A 167 -17.75 -19.99 -39.71
C LEU A 167 -19.14 -20.56 -40.03
N GLY A 168 -20.21 -19.90 -39.58
CA GLY A 168 -21.58 -20.29 -39.88
C GLY A 168 -22.00 -20.10 -41.35
N THR A 169 -21.40 -19.13 -42.05
CA THR A 169 -21.67 -18.86 -43.48
C THR A 169 -20.93 -19.79 -44.47
N THR A 170 -20.00 -20.63 -43.99
CA THR A 170 -19.18 -21.52 -44.84
C THR A 170 -19.64 -22.99 -44.83
N GLY A 171 -20.81 -23.31 -44.27
CA GLY A 171 -21.40 -24.66 -44.31
C GLY A 171 -21.91 -25.08 -45.70
N PRO A 172 -21.91 -26.39 -46.05
CA PRO A 172 -22.19 -26.87 -47.40
C PRO A 172 -23.69 -26.79 -47.69
N GLY A 173 -24.11 -25.80 -48.47
CA GLY A 173 -25.54 -25.57 -48.76
C GLY A 173 -25.79 -24.59 -49.89
N GLY A 174 -25.08 -24.73 -51.00
CA GLY A 174 -25.34 -24.01 -52.25
C GLY A 174 -25.72 -24.97 -53.38
N GLY A 175 -26.74 -25.80 -53.16
CA GLY A 175 -27.37 -26.58 -54.22
C GLY A 175 -28.26 -25.68 -55.07
N ALA A 176 -28.00 -25.66 -56.39
CA ALA A 176 -28.74 -24.91 -57.40
C ALA A 176 -30.24 -25.26 -57.41
N PRO A 177 -31.14 -24.31 -57.76
CA PRO A 177 -32.38 -24.64 -58.44
C PRO A 177 -32.14 -24.60 -59.96
N GLY A 178 -32.64 -25.64 -60.64
CA GLY A 178 -32.65 -25.75 -62.10
C GLY A 178 -33.68 -24.86 -62.79
#